data_AF-A0A7S2FNL8-F1
#
_entry.id   AF-A0A7S2FNL8-F1
#
_cell.length_a   1.000
_cell.length_b   1.000
_cell.length_c   1.000
_cell.angle_alpha   90.00
_cell.angle_beta   90.00
_cell.angle_gamma   90.00
#
_symmetry.space_group_name_H-M   'P 1'
#
loop_
_entity.id
_entity.type
_entity.pdbx_description
1 polymer ?
#
loop_
_entity_poly.entity_id
_entity_poly.type
_entity_poly.pdbx_seq_one_letter_code
_entity_poly.pdbx_strand_id
1 'polypeptide(L)'
;HEANTIKIAPPLLTRAFQELSRGSVNLNTARKIKDVPFPFPYAQMITVMLLVHWVATPIIASQVMESVVGAGSICFFVTLSFWVLIYIALEIDQPFGDDANDLPLRDMQHDFNRSLLNLLHPLSQKVPGHQIVERPSIISEDAVIPRMSGTVSEKHRKHMRLATVT
;
A
#
# COMPACT_ATOMS: atom_id res chain seq x y z
N HIS A 1 -23.06 28.83 29.44
CA HIS A 1 -22.06 28.68 28.36
C HIS A 1 -21.34 27.31 28.41
N GLU A 2 -22.01 26.23 28.88
CA GLU A 2 -21.35 24.96 29.27
C GLU A 2 -21.70 23.75 28.37
N ALA A 3 -21.99 23.97 27.08
CA ALA A 3 -22.47 22.92 26.17
C ALA A 3 -21.52 22.61 25.00
N ASN A 4 -20.20 22.79 25.18
CA ASN A 4 -19.20 22.62 24.10
C ASN A 4 -18.02 21.73 24.47
N THR A 5 -18.12 20.88 25.49
CA THR A 5 -17.05 19.94 25.86
C THR A 5 -17.50 18.49 25.69
N ILE A 6 -16.78 17.77 24.82
CA ILE A 6 -16.95 16.33 24.62
C ILE A 6 -16.47 15.63 25.90
N LYS A 7 -17.38 15.00 26.64
CA LYS A 7 -17.08 14.25 27.89
C LYS A 7 -16.37 12.93 27.56
N ILE A 8 -15.11 12.98 27.14
CA ILE A 8 -14.28 11.82 26.79
C ILE A 8 -12.92 11.93 27.49
N ALA A 9 -12.36 10.78 27.87
CA ALA A 9 -11.02 10.72 28.47
C ALA A 9 -9.97 11.32 27.52
N PRO A 10 -9.07 12.20 28.00
CA PRO A 10 -8.10 12.90 27.15
C PRO A 10 -7.31 12.00 26.17
N PRO A 11 -6.86 10.77 26.54
CA PRO A 11 -6.13 9.90 25.61
C PRO A 11 -6.93 9.46 24.37
N LEU A 12 -8.25 9.31 24.49
CA LEU A 12 -9.11 8.88 23.38
C LEU A 12 -9.34 10.02 22.39
N LEU A 13 -9.59 11.23 22.91
CA LEU A 13 -9.77 12.42 22.08
C LEU A 13 -8.49 12.75 21.31
N THR A 14 -7.33 12.67 21.97
CA THR A 14 -6.03 12.86 21.32
C THR A 14 -5.81 11.87 20.18
N ARG A 15 -6.16 10.58 20.36
CA ARG A 15 -6.03 9.58 19.28
C ARG A 15 -6.91 9.92 18.08
N ALA A 16 -8.17 10.31 18.30
CA ALA A 16 -9.06 10.68 17.21
C ALA A 16 -8.50 11.86 16.38
N PHE A 17 -7.98 12.90 17.05
CA PHE A 17 -7.36 14.03 16.36
C PHE A 17 -6.06 13.65 15.65
N GLN A 18 -5.28 12.73 16.20
CA GLN A 18 -4.08 12.22 15.54
C GLN A 18 -4.42 11.49 14.23
N GLU A 19 -5.43 10.62 14.22
CA GLU A 19 -5.85 9.94 12.99
C GLU A 19 -6.40 10.92 11.95
N LEU A 20 -7.17 11.92 12.36
CA LEU A 20 -7.64 12.99 11.45
C LEU A 20 -6.47 13.78 10.85
N SER A 21 -5.49 14.14 11.69
CA SER A 21 -4.29 14.87 11.26
C SER A 21 -3.47 14.04 10.25
N ARG A 22 -3.29 12.74 10.49
CA ARG A 22 -2.67 11.81 9.52
C ARG A 22 -3.44 11.77 8.21
N GLY A 23 -4.76 11.72 8.27
CA GLY A 23 -5.63 11.81 7.08
C GLY A 23 -5.35 13.08 6.25
N SER A 24 -5.28 14.24 6.91
CA SER A 24 -4.98 15.52 6.23
C SER A 24 -3.57 15.53 5.60
N VAL A 25 -2.57 14.95 6.26
CA VAL A 25 -1.22 14.84 5.70
C VAL A 25 -1.20 13.92 4.47
N ASN A 26 -1.89 12.76 4.54
CA ASN A 26 -1.98 11.83 3.43
C ASN A 26 -2.69 12.44 2.21
N LEU A 27 -3.73 13.23 2.43
CA LEU A 27 -4.45 13.94 1.37
C LEU A 27 -3.54 14.98 0.69
N ASN A 28 -2.72 15.69 1.47
CA ASN A 28 -1.70 16.59 0.91
C ASN A 28 -0.61 15.84 0.15
N THR A 29 -0.20 14.65 0.59
CA THR A 29 0.73 13.80 -0.16
C THR A 29 0.15 13.36 -1.50
N ALA A 30 -1.13 12.97 -1.54
CA ALA A 30 -1.81 12.65 -2.80
C ALA A 30 -1.92 13.87 -3.72
N ARG A 31 -2.22 15.06 -3.16
CA ARG A 31 -2.21 16.32 -3.93
C ARG A 31 -0.86 16.61 -4.55
N LYS A 32 0.26 16.35 -3.86
CA LYS A 32 1.60 16.56 -4.45
C LYS A 32 1.80 15.72 -5.72
N ILE A 33 1.30 14.49 -5.76
CA ILE A 33 1.39 13.63 -6.95
C ILE A 33 0.58 14.24 -8.11
N LYS A 34 -0.61 14.77 -7.82
CA LYS A 34 -1.46 15.42 -8.82
C LYS A 34 -0.90 16.77 -9.30
N ASP A 35 -0.46 17.61 -8.37
CA ASP A 35 -0.17 19.02 -8.61
C ASP A 35 1.27 19.27 -9.10
N VAL A 36 2.16 18.28 -8.93
CA VAL A 36 3.55 18.34 -9.42
C VAL A 36 3.67 17.44 -10.65
N PRO A 37 3.41 17.96 -11.86
CA PRO A 37 3.50 17.17 -13.08
C PRO A 37 4.96 16.82 -13.40
N PHE A 38 5.13 15.79 -14.22
CA PHE A 38 6.43 15.44 -14.76
C PHE A 38 7.10 16.65 -15.44
N PRO A 39 8.41 16.89 -15.23
CA PRO A 39 9.01 18.14 -15.68
C PRO A 39 9.00 18.25 -17.21
N PHE A 40 8.44 19.34 -17.72
CA PHE A 40 8.26 19.58 -19.15
C PHE A 40 9.53 19.36 -20.01
N PRO A 41 10.73 19.82 -19.61
CA PRO A 41 11.93 19.60 -20.42
C PRO A 41 12.24 18.11 -20.63
N TYR A 42 11.97 17.25 -19.64
CA TYR A 42 12.20 15.82 -19.80
C TYR A 42 11.21 15.20 -20.80
N ALA A 43 9.94 15.59 -20.75
CA ALA A 43 8.93 15.13 -21.71
C ALA A 43 9.31 15.52 -23.15
N GLN A 44 9.83 16.74 -23.34
CA GLN A 44 10.33 17.20 -24.63
C GLN A 44 11.51 16.36 -25.12
N MET A 45 12.48 16.07 -24.25
CA MET A 45 13.66 15.26 -24.62
C MET A 45 13.27 13.84 -25.04
N ILE A 46 12.34 13.19 -24.32
CA ILE A 46 11.84 11.87 -24.69
C ILE A 46 11.14 11.91 -26.06
N THR A 47 10.31 12.93 -26.30
CA THR A 47 9.61 13.10 -27.58
C THR A 47 10.60 13.28 -28.73
N VAL A 48 11.62 14.13 -28.56
CA VAL A 48 12.66 14.35 -29.57
C VAL A 48 13.44 13.07 -29.83
N MET A 49 13.83 12.34 -28.78
CA MET A 49 14.53 11.06 -28.93
C MET A 49 13.67 10.03 -29.70
N LEU A 50 12.36 10.00 -29.44
CA LEU A 50 11.42 9.11 -30.12
C LEU A 50 11.24 9.48 -31.61
N LEU A 51 11.23 10.77 -31.95
CA LEU A 51 11.22 11.24 -33.33
C LEU A 51 12.52 10.88 -34.08
N VAL A 52 13.67 11.05 -33.44
CA VAL A 52 14.96 10.64 -34.02
C VAL A 52 14.99 9.12 -34.23
N HIS A 53 14.56 8.34 -33.25
CA HIS A 53 14.44 6.89 -33.37
C HIS A 53 13.50 6.48 -34.52
N TRP A 54 12.37 7.16 -34.66
CA TRP A 54 11.40 6.89 -35.71
C TRP A 54 11.99 7.05 -37.13
N VAL A 55 12.88 8.02 -37.33
CA VAL A 55 13.59 8.23 -38.61
C VAL A 55 14.80 7.32 -38.75
N ALA A 56 15.55 7.09 -37.66
CA ALA A 56 16.77 6.28 -37.71
C ALA A 56 16.50 4.78 -37.91
N THR A 57 15.45 4.25 -37.29
CA THR A 57 15.09 2.82 -37.38
C THR A 57 14.89 2.33 -38.82
N PRO A 58 14.10 2.99 -39.70
CA PRO A 58 13.97 2.53 -41.09
C PRO A 58 15.28 2.63 -41.89
N ILE A 59 16.10 3.66 -41.65
CA ILE A 59 17.41 3.81 -42.31
C ILE A 59 18.32 2.65 -41.93
N ILE A 60 18.42 2.33 -40.64
CA ILE A 60 19.26 1.23 -40.16
C ILE A 60 18.70 -0.12 -40.64
N ALA A 61 17.39 -0.32 -40.55
CA ALA A 61 16.75 -1.56 -41.00
C ALA A 61 17.00 -1.82 -42.49
N SER A 62 17.00 -0.78 -43.34
CA SER A 62 17.28 -0.95 -44.77
C SER A 62 18.72 -1.35 -45.08
N GLN A 63 19.68 -1.05 -44.19
CA GLN A 63 21.08 -1.43 -44.37
C GLN A 63 21.40 -2.81 -43.78
N VAL A 64 20.66 -3.22 -42.75
CA VAL A 64 20.92 -4.48 -42.02
C VAL A 64 20.16 -5.67 -42.61
N MET A 65 18.97 -5.44 -43.18
CA MET A 65 18.10 -6.50 -43.66
C MET A 65 18.15 -6.62 -45.17
N GLU A 66 18.38 -7.83 -45.68
CA GLU A 66 18.29 -8.12 -47.12
C GLU A 66 16.83 -8.24 -47.59
N SER A 67 15.93 -8.71 -46.72
CA SER A 67 14.50 -8.86 -47.02
C SER A 67 13.74 -7.56 -46.74
N VAL A 68 13.10 -7.02 -47.78
CA VAL A 68 12.24 -5.81 -47.69
C VAL A 68 11.09 -6.02 -46.70
N VAL A 69 10.46 -7.21 -46.73
CA VAL A 69 9.36 -7.54 -45.81
C VAL A 69 9.86 -7.64 -44.37
N GLY A 70 11.05 -8.21 -44.16
CA GLY A 70 11.68 -8.29 -42.83
C GLY A 70 12.03 -6.90 -42.28
N ALA A 71 12.63 -6.05 -43.11
CA ALA A 71 12.97 -4.68 -42.76
C ALA A 71 11.74 -3.85 -42.37
N GLY A 72 10.68 -3.92 -43.19
CA GLY A 72 9.42 -3.22 -42.93
C GLY A 72 8.73 -3.71 -41.66
N SER A 73 8.69 -5.02 -41.44
CA SER A 73 8.07 -5.62 -40.25
C SER A 73 8.81 -5.20 -38.97
N ILE A 74 10.14 -5.29 -38.95
CA ILE A 74 10.94 -4.88 -37.79
C ILE A 74 10.79 -3.38 -37.52
N CYS A 75 10.87 -2.55 -38.56
CA CYS A 75 10.67 -1.12 -38.41
C CYS A 75 9.30 -0.79 -37.80
N PHE A 76 8.24 -1.46 -38.26
CA PHE A 76 6.88 -1.30 -37.73
C PHE A 76 6.81 -1.70 -36.25
N PHE A 77 7.20 -2.93 -35.90
CA PHE A 77 7.04 -3.42 -34.53
C PHE A 77 7.93 -2.67 -33.53
N VAL A 78 9.17 -2.35 -33.88
CA VAL A 78 10.09 -1.60 -33.00
C VAL A 78 9.53 -0.21 -32.74
N THR A 79 9.19 0.52 -33.80
CA THR A 79 8.60 1.86 -33.69
C THR A 79 7.32 1.82 -32.86
N LEU A 80 6.38 0.94 -33.21
CA LEU A 80 5.10 0.82 -32.54
C LEU A 80 5.29 0.55 -31.04
N SER A 81 6.22 -0.35 -30.68
CA SER A 81 6.47 -0.72 -29.29
C SER A 81 6.91 0.49 -28.46
N PHE A 82 7.82 1.33 -28.98
CA PHE A 82 8.27 2.52 -28.26
C PHE A 82 7.18 3.59 -28.15
N TRP A 83 6.36 3.78 -29.20
CA TRP A 83 5.22 4.70 -29.13
C TRP A 83 4.15 4.23 -28.14
N VAL A 84 3.79 2.96 -28.18
CA VAL A 84 2.82 2.39 -27.21
C VAL A 84 3.35 2.49 -25.79
N LEU A 85 4.65 2.23 -25.57
CA LEU A 85 5.26 2.35 -24.24
C LEU A 85 5.16 3.78 -23.69
N ILE A 86 5.42 4.81 -24.50
CA ILE A 86 5.30 6.19 -24.02
C ILE A 86 3.84 6.57 -23.72
N TYR A 87 2.87 6.09 -24.51
CA TYR A 87 1.45 6.34 -24.21
C TYR A 87 1.03 5.67 -22.91
N ILE A 88 1.42 4.41 -22.67
CA ILE A 88 1.14 3.74 -21.39
C ILE A 88 1.77 4.50 -20.22
N ALA A 89 3.00 5.00 -20.38
CA ALA A 89 3.66 5.78 -19.34
C ALA A 89 2.91 7.09 -19.03
N LEU A 90 2.37 7.76 -20.05
CA LEU A 90 1.57 8.98 -19.86
C LEU A 90 0.27 8.72 -19.10
N GLU A 91 -0.41 7.61 -19.37
CA GLU A 91 -1.62 7.20 -18.64
C GLU A 91 -1.31 6.92 -17.16
N ILE A 92 -0.22 6.19 -16.87
CA ILE A 92 0.19 5.86 -15.49
C ILE A 92 0.58 7.11 -14.69
N ASP A 93 1.08 8.16 -15.35
CA ASP A 93 1.48 9.40 -14.69
C ASP A 93 0.28 10.23 -14.19
N GLN A 94 -0.95 9.95 -14.66
CA GLN A 94 -2.17 10.69 -14.31
C GLN A 94 -3.24 9.86 -13.60
N PRO A 95 -2.94 9.17 -12.48
CA PRO A 95 -3.81 8.15 -11.87
C PRO A 95 -5.11 8.69 -11.22
N PHE A 96 -5.32 10.01 -11.23
CA PHE A 96 -6.44 10.70 -10.58
C PHE A 96 -7.36 11.40 -11.60
N GLY A 97 -7.32 10.97 -12.87
CA GLY A 97 -8.18 11.47 -13.94
C GLY A 97 -9.57 10.85 -13.94
N ASP A 98 -10.16 10.77 -15.14
CA ASP A 98 -11.50 10.21 -15.40
C ASP A 98 -11.45 9.02 -16.39
N ASP A 99 -10.26 8.48 -16.67
CA ASP A 99 -10.06 7.37 -17.60
C ASP A 99 -10.37 6.01 -16.94
N ALA A 100 -10.60 4.99 -17.78
CA ALA A 100 -11.02 3.67 -17.30
C ALA A 100 -9.99 2.96 -16.41
N ASN A 101 -8.71 3.35 -16.52
CA ASN A 101 -7.61 2.78 -15.73
C ASN A 101 -7.21 3.67 -14.53
N ASP A 102 -7.95 4.75 -14.28
CA ASP A 102 -7.70 5.63 -13.14
C ASP A 102 -8.25 5.06 -11.83
N LEU A 103 -7.83 5.67 -10.72
CA LEU A 103 -8.37 5.33 -9.41
C LEU A 103 -9.86 5.69 -9.34
N PRO A 104 -10.75 4.79 -8.87
CA PRO A 104 -12.17 5.05 -8.77
C PRO A 104 -12.47 5.93 -7.54
N LEU A 105 -12.05 7.20 -7.59
CA LEU A 105 -12.11 8.13 -6.45
C LEU A 105 -13.52 8.32 -5.90
N ARG A 106 -14.54 8.28 -6.76
CA ARG A 106 -15.95 8.39 -6.37
C ARG A 106 -16.38 7.20 -5.53
N ASP A 107 -16.07 5.99 -5.97
CA ASP A 107 -16.43 4.77 -5.26
C ASP A 107 -15.67 4.67 -3.93
N MET A 108 -14.38 5.01 -3.94
CA MET A 108 -13.58 5.10 -2.71
C MET A 108 -14.19 6.09 -1.70
N GLN A 109 -14.67 7.25 -2.15
CA GLN A 109 -15.36 8.21 -1.29
C GLN A 109 -16.71 7.68 -0.80
N HIS A 110 -17.47 6.98 -1.65
CA HIS A 110 -18.72 6.35 -1.25
C HIS A 110 -18.50 5.27 -0.19
N ASP A 111 -17.47 4.44 -0.32
CA ASP A 111 -17.11 3.40 0.65
C ASP A 111 -16.62 3.99 1.97
N PHE A 112 -15.86 5.09 1.91
CA PHE A 112 -15.48 5.84 3.10
C PHE A 112 -16.72 6.38 3.83
N ASN A 113 -17.65 7.01 3.10
CA ASN A 113 -18.90 7.52 3.67
C ASN A 113 -19.77 6.41 4.27
N ARG A 114 -19.88 5.26 3.59
CA ARG A 114 -20.59 4.07 4.10
C ARG A 114 -19.97 3.56 5.40
N SER A 115 -18.64 3.54 5.48
CA SER A 115 -17.92 3.13 6.69
C SER A 115 -18.24 4.06 7.87
N LEU A 116 -18.24 5.38 7.64
CA LEU A 116 -18.65 6.35 8.66
C LEU A 116 -20.10 6.16 9.11
N LEU A 117 -21.03 5.93 8.17
CA LEU A 117 -22.43 5.64 8.49
C LEU A 117 -22.58 4.35 9.29
N ASN A 118 -21.84 3.30 8.95
CA ASN A 118 -21.83 2.03 9.68
C ASN A 118 -21.34 2.20 11.13
N LEU A 119 -20.40 3.11 11.37
CA LEU A 119 -19.96 3.44 12.74
C LEU A 119 -21.07 4.11 13.56
N LEU A 120 -21.99 4.84 12.93
CA LEU A 120 -23.15 5.44 13.60
C LEU A 120 -24.29 4.45 13.87
N HIS A 121 -24.22 3.23 13.31
CA HIS A 121 -25.27 2.23 13.51
C HIS A 121 -25.37 1.79 14.98
N PRO A 122 -26.57 1.65 15.58
CA PRO A 122 -26.73 1.33 17.00
C PRO A 122 -26.02 0.04 17.44
N LEU A 123 -25.95 -0.96 16.56
CA LEU A 123 -25.24 -2.21 16.84
C LEU A 123 -23.72 -2.03 16.91
N SER A 124 -23.16 -1.04 16.21
CA SER A 124 -21.73 -0.72 16.23
C SER A 124 -21.32 0.08 17.47
N GLN A 125 -22.30 0.67 18.18
CA GLN A 125 -22.10 1.46 19.40
C GLN A 125 -22.09 0.61 20.68
N LYS A 126 -22.40 -0.69 20.58
CA LYS A 126 -22.45 -1.61 21.72
C LYS A 126 -21.43 -2.74 21.54
N VAL A 127 -20.57 -2.90 22.54
CA VAL A 127 -19.63 -4.04 22.56
C VAL A 127 -20.42 -5.35 22.64
N PRO A 128 -20.12 -6.35 21.79
CA PRO A 128 -20.78 -7.66 21.86
C PRO A 128 -20.54 -8.32 23.23
N GLY A 129 -21.60 -8.90 23.80
CA GLY A 129 -21.46 -9.70 25.03
C GLY A 129 -20.73 -11.00 24.71
N HIS A 130 -19.55 -11.20 25.29
CA HIS A 130 -18.85 -12.48 25.23
C HIS A 130 -19.27 -13.35 26.42
N GLN A 131 -19.89 -14.50 26.16
CA GLN A 131 -20.03 -15.54 27.18
C GLN A 131 -18.73 -16.33 27.20
N ILE A 132 -17.95 -16.17 28.28
CA ILE A 132 -16.85 -17.09 28.57
C ILE A 132 -17.51 -18.43 28.87
N VAL A 133 -17.55 -19.32 27.88
CA VAL A 133 -17.93 -20.71 28.12
C VAL A 133 -16.73 -21.34 28.82
N GLU A 134 -16.80 -21.47 30.14
CA GLU A 134 -15.87 -22.32 30.89
C GLU A 134 -15.95 -23.73 30.30
N ARG A 135 -14.95 -24.08 29.48
CA ARG A 135 -14.80 -25.46 29.01
C ARG A 135 -14.57 -26.30 30.27
N PRO A 136 -15.39 -27.33 30.55
CA PRO A 136 -15.14 -28.20 31.69
C PRO A 136 -13.71 -28.72 31.58
N SER A 137 -12.89 -28.45 32.59
CA SER A 137 -11.57 -29.05 32.70
C SER A 137 -11.77 -30.55 32.78
N ILE A 138 -11.53 -31.27 31.68
CA ILE A 138 -11.36 -32.71 31.69
C ILE A 138 -9.99 -32.97 32.33
N ILE A 139 -9.89 -32.71 33.63
CA ILE A 139 -8.80 -33.18 34.47
C ILE A 139 -9.51 -33.98 35.53
N SER A 140 -9.74 -35.26 35.22
CA SER A 140 -10.00 -36.28 36.22
C SER A 140 -8.93 -36.16 37.31
N GLU A 141 -9.36 -35.99 38.55
CA GLU A 141 -8.54 -35.83 39.76
C GLU A 141 -7.62 -37.03 40.09
N ASP A 142 -7.57 -38.06 39.23
CA ASP A 142 -6.84 -39.30 39.50
C ASP A 142 -5.56 -39.50 38.65
N ALA A 143 -5.16 -38.53 37.83
CA ALA A 143 -3.84 -38.59 37.19
C ALA A 143 -2.75 -38.15 38.18
N VAL A 144 -2.39 -39.05 39.09
CA VAL A 144 -1.20 -38.94 39.95
C VAL A 144 0.03 -38.81 39.06
N ILE A 145 0.48 -37.57 38.81
CA ILE A 145 1.81 -37.32 38.24
C ILE A 145 2.82 -37.57 39.37
N PRO A 146 3.70 -38.58 39.27
CA PRO A 146 4.68 -38.84 40.31
C PRO A 146 5.62 -37.64 40.41
N ARG A 147 5.70 -37.00 41.58
CA ARG A 147 6.73 -36.00 41.85
C ARG A 147 8.08 -36.72 41.91
N MET A 148 8.83 -36.69 40.79
CA MET A 148 10.26 -36.98 40.85
C MET A 148 10.93 -35.90 41.70
N SER A 149 11.25 -36.25 42.94
CA SER A 149 12.19 -35.52 43.78
C SER A 149 13.58 -35.64 43.16
N GLY A 150 14.04 -34.54 42.56
CA GLY A 150 15.40 -34.40 42.03
C GLY A 150 15.89 -33.00 42.33
N THR A 151 16.83 -32.89 43.24
CA THR A 151 17.56 -31.67 43.62
C THR A 151 18.31 -31.10 42.41
N VAL A 152 17.73 -30.09 41.74
CA VAL A 152 18.45 -29.36 40.69
C VAL A 152 19.35 -28.31 41.35
N SER A 153 20.60 -28.75 41.51
CA SER A 153 21.77 -27.98 41.92
C SER A 153 21.93 -26.68 41.13
N GLU A 154 22.28 -25.65 41.88
CA GLU A 154 22.45 -24.22 41.60
C GLU A 154 23.54 -23.85 40.56
N LYS A 155 23.88 -24.75 39.62
CA LYS A 155 25.09 -24.60 38.79
C LYS A 155 24.88 -23.97 37.40
N HIS A 156 23.64 -23.75 36.96
CA HIS A 156 23.37 -23.23 35.60
C HIS A 156 23.17 -21.71 35.50
N ARG A 157 23.24 -20.96 36.61
CA ARG A 157 22.99 -19.50 36.61
C ARG A 157 24.21 -18.63 36.26
N LYS A 158 25.40 -19.22 36.02
CA LYS A 158 26.63 -18.45 35.74
C LYS A 158 27.05 -18.39 34.26
N HIS A 159 26.46 -19.17 33.36
CA HIS A 159 26.83 -19.14 31.93
C HIS A 159 25.98 -18.20 31.06
N MET A 160 24.90 -17.62 31.58
CA MET A 160 24.05 -16.66 30.88
C MET A 160 24.31 -15.20 31.31
N ARG A 161 25.58 -14.82 31.47
CA ARG A 161 26.01 -13.41 31.65
C ARG A 161 27.22 -13.02 30.80
N LEU A 162 27.53 -13.81 29.76
CA LEU A 162 28.66 -13.54 28.85
C LEU A 162 28.27 -13.43 27.37
N ALA A 163 26.99 -13.39 27.02
CA ALA A 163 26.52 -13.25 25.63
C ALA A 163 25.77 -11.92 25.37
N THR A 164 26.17 -10.82 26.02
CA THR A 164 25.58 -9.49 25.76
C THR A 164 26.63 -8.37 25.73
N VAL A 165 27.92 -8.70 25.62
CA VAL A 165 28.95 -7.69 25.29
C VAL A 165 29.95 -8.31 24.32
N THR A 166 29.60 -8.25 23.03
CA THR A 166 30.48 -8.03 21.88
C THR A 166 29.61 -7.80 20.66
#